data_AF-A0A2V6L3P3-F1
#
_entry.id   AF-A0A2V6L3P3-F1
#
_cell.length_a   1.000
_cell.length_b   1.000
_cell.length_c   1.000
_cell.angle_alpha   90.00
_cell.angle_beta   90.00
_cell.angle_gamma   90.00
#
_symmetry.space_group_name_H-M   'P 1'
#
loop_
_entity.id
_entity.type
_entity.pdbx_description
1 polymer ?
#
loop_
_entity_poly.entity_id
_entity_poly.type
_entity_poly.pdbx_seq_one_letter_code
_entity_poly.pdbx_strand_id
1 'polypeptide(L)'
;MHSSTTIIGVLIGVVILFFGRKLFWMCVAAVGFAVGVEIAPLLINEPSSLLALLIALVFGVLGALLALFLQKIAIAVLGFLAGGKLAAAIAAAFFVHYAQYSTIIFVLGGIIGAILLLAVFNWALIVVSSFIGAYLIQSAIVLPPIGSTLVFVALAIIGILVQAASFRRTTI
;
A
#
# COMPACT_ATOMS: atom_id res chain seq x y z
N MET A 1 23.40 5.03 23.88
CA MET A 1 22.76 5.32 22.57
C MET A 1 22.11 4.09 21.92
N HIS A 2 22.22 2.89 22.49
CA HIS A 2 21.61 1.66 21.94
C HIS A 2 20.10 1.52 22.23
N SER A 3 19.61 2.00 23.37
CA SER A 3 18.20 1.81 23.76
C SER A 3 17.21 2.67 22.94
N SER A 4 17.63 3.86 22.52
CA SER A 4 16.77 4.78 21.75
C SER A 4 16.44 4.22 20.36
N THR A 5 17.41 3.61 19.68
CA THR A 5 17.18 3.00 18.34
C THR A 5 16.27 1.78 18.43
N THR A 6 16.36 1.00 19.50
CA THR A 6 15.49 -0.15 19.79
C THR A 6 14.04 0.29 20.00
N ILE A 7 13.82 1.32 20.83
CA ILE A 7 12.47 1.86 21.11
C ILE A 7 11.85 2.40 19.82
N ILE A 8 12.62 3.13 19.01
CA ILE A 8 12.17 3.66 17.71
C ILE A 8 11.78 2.52 16.76
N GLY A 9 12.58 1.46 16.69
CA GLY A 9 12.28 0.28 15.85
C GLY A 9 11.00 -0.44 16.25
N VAL A 10 10.75 -0.62 17.56
CA VAL A 10 9.50 -1.20 18.06
C VAL A 10 8.31 -0.30 17.72
N LEU A 11 8.44 1.01 17.92
CA LEU A 11 7.35 1.96 17.70
C LEU A 11 6.98 2.05 16.21
N ILE A 12 7.98 2.10 15.33
CA ILE A 12 7.78 2.02 13.87
C ILE A 12 7.18 0.66 13.48
N GLY A 13 7.67 -0.44 14.07
CA GLY A 13 7.15 -1.79 13.83
C GLY A 13 5.67 -1.91 14.19
N VAL A 14 5.26 -1.37 15.34
CA VAL A 14 3.85 -1.29 15.75
C VAL A 14 3.05 -0.43 14.77
N VAL A 15 3.53 0.76 14.43
CA VAL A 15 2.83 1.63 13.46
C VAL A 15 2.65 0.92 12.12
N ILE A 16 3.66 0.24 11.59
CA ILE A 16 3.55 -0.51 10.33
C ILE A 16 2.62 -1.72 10.47
N LEU A 17 2.68 -2.43 11.60
CA LEU A 17 1.86 -3.61 11.86
C LEU A 17 0.36 -3.28 12.03
N PHE A 18 0.01 -2.06 12.42
CA PHE A 18 -1.39 -1.62 12.52
C PHE A 18 -1.84 -0.72 11.35
N PHE A 19 -0.93 0.07 10.77
CA PHE A 19 -1.23 1.10 9.75
C PHE A 19 -0.57 0.83 8.39
N GLY A 20 0.00 -0.34 8.13
CA GLY A 20 0.73 -0.63 6.89
C GLY A 20 -0.01 -0.27 5.59
N ARG A 21 -1.32 -0.56 5.53
CA ARG A 21 -2.19 -0.15 4.42
C ARG A 21 -2.32 1.37 4.28
N LYS A 22 -2.30 2.11 5.38
CA LYS A 22 -2.45 3.58 5.44
C LYS A 22 -1.12 4.32 5.25
N LEU A 23 0.03 3.66 5.36
CA LEU A 23 1.34 4.27 5.18
C LEU A 23 1.54 4.83 3.76
N PHE A 24 1.05 4.15 2.72
CA PHE A 24 1.14 4.68 1.35
C PHE A 24 0.45 6.04 1.22
N TRP A 25 -0.76 6.15 1.76
CA TRP A 25 -1.53 7.39 1.79
C TRP A 25 -0.81 8.50 2.57
N MET A 26 -0.23 8.16 3.72
CA MET A 26 0.51 9.10 4.56
C MET A 26 1.80 9.60 3.89
N CYS A 27 2.52 8.74 3.15
CA CYS A 27 3.71 9.18 2.40
C CYS A 27 3.35 10.19 1.32
N VAL A 28 2.32 9.93 0.52
CA VAL A 28 1.89 10.87 -0.53
C VAL A 28 1.27 12.14 0.08
N ALA A 29 0.60 12.03 1.24
CA ALA A 29 0.16 13.20 2.00
C ALA A 29 1.33 14.06 2.48
N ALA A 30 2.42 13.44 2.97
CA ALA A 30 3.61 14.15 3.41
C ALA A 30 4.32 14.85 2.23
N VAL A 31 4.39 14.19 1.07
CA VAL A 31 4.90 14.82 -0.16
C VAL A 31 3.99 15.98 -0.59
N GLY A 32 2.67 15.80 -0.57
CA GLY A 32 1.71 16.87 -0.85
C GLY A 32 1.87 18.05 0.10
N PHE A 33 2.08 17.78 1.40
CA PHE A 33 2.34 18.80 2.39
C PHE A 33 3.65 19.55 2.09
N ALA A 34 4.73 18.83 1.79
CA ALA A 34 6.03 19.44 1.45
C ALA A 34 5.92 20.35 0.22
N VAL A 35 5.25 19.88 -0.83
CA VAL A 35 4.95 20.69 -2.03
C VAL A 35 4.10 21.92 -1.65
N GLY A 36 3.10 21.75 -0.77
CA GLY A 36 2.27 22.86 -0.31
C GLY A 36 3.03 23.92 0.49
N VAL A 37 4.06 23.54 1.26
CA VAL A 37 4.96 24.48 1.95
C VAL A 37 5.76 25.31 0.94
N GLU A 38 6.28 24.68 -0.12
CA GLU A 38 7.05 25.38 -1.16
C GLU A 38 6.17 26.28 -2.04
N ILE A 39 4.93 25.85 -2.33
CA ILE A 39 3.99 26.57 -3.18
C ILE A 39 3.27 27.72 -2.45
N ALA A 40 3.10 27.65 -1.13
CA ALA A 40 2.44 28.69 -0.34
C ALA A 40 3.00 30.12 -0.57
N PRO A 41 4.33 30.38 -0.52
CA PRO A 41 4.88 31.70 -0.80
C PRO A 41 4.86 32.09 -2.29
N LEU A 42 4.68 31.15 -3.21
CA LEU A 42 4.54 31.42 -4.65
C LEU A 42 3.13 31.91 -5.01
N LEU A 43 2.11 31.45 -4.29
CA LEU A 43 0.71 31.85 -4.52
C LEU A 43 0.35 33.19 -3.86
N ILE A 44 0.95 33.50 -2.72
CA ILE A 44 0.64 34.70 -1.93
C ILE A 44 1.96 35.35 -1.54
N ASN A 45 2.13 36.62 -1.91
CA ASN A 45 3.26 37.42 -1.45
C ASN A 45 3.09 37.70 0.06
N GLU A 46 4.10 37.33 0.86
CA GLU A 46 4.10 37.42 2.33
C GLU A 46 2.97 36.64 3.04
N PRO A 47 2.93 35.30 2.93
CA PRO A 47 1.96 34.52 3.67
C PRO A 47 2.30 34.55 5.17
N SER A 48 1.30 34.80 6.01
CA SER A 48 1.45 34.59 7.45
C SER A 48 1.72 33.11 7.75
N SER A 49 2.45 32.82 8.83
CA SER A 49 2.85 31.44 9.19
C SER A 49 1.67 30.47 9.28
N LEU A 50 0.52 30.94 9.80
CA LEU A 50 -0.73 30.19 9.86
C LEU A 50 -1.31 29.90 8.47
N LEU A 51 -1.25 30.87 7.55
CA LEU A 51 -1.83 30.73 6.22
C LEU A 51 -0.97 29.80 5.35
N ALA A 52 0.35 29.87 5.46
CA ALA A 52 1.25 28.91 4.81
C ALA A 52 1.02 27.48 5.31
N LEU A 53 0.82 27.30 6.63
CA LEU A 53 0.49 26.00 7.21
C LEU A 53 -0.87 25.46 6.73
N LEU A 54 -1.87 26.34 6.58
CA LEU A 54 -3.19 25.98 6.04
C LEU A 54 -3.09 25.50 4.60
N ILE A 55 -2.33 26.20 3.75
CA ILE A 55 -2.09 25.79 2.36
C ILE A 55 -1.38 24.44 2.31
N ALA A 56 -0.31 24.27 3.09
CA ALA A 56 0.41 23.01 3.17
C ALA A 56 -0.49 21.86 3.62
N LEU A 57 -1.36 22.09 4.61
CA LEU A 57 -2.31 21.09 5.07
C LEU A 57 -3.33 20.72 3.97
N VAL A 58 -3.86 21.70 3.24
CA VAL A 58 -4.77 21.46 2.11
C VAL A 58 -4.09 20.62 1.03
N PHE A 59 -2.88 20.98 0.62
CA PHE A 59 -2.12 20.20 -0.36
C PHE A 59 -1.76 18.80 0.15
N GLY A 60 -1.46 18.66 1.45
CA GLY A 60 -1.27 17.36 2.08
C GLY A 60 -2.51 16.48 1.99
N VAL A 61 -3.69 17.01 2.36
CA VAL A 61 -4.97 16.30 2.25
C VAL A 61 -5.30 15.96 0.79
N LEU A 62 -5.06 16.87 -0.15
CA LEU A 62 -5.24 16.62 -1.58
C LEU A 62 -4.32 15.52 -2.08
N GLY A 63 -3.03 15.56 -1.75
CA GLY A 63 -2.05 14.53 -2.11
C GLY A 63 -2.46 13.17 -1.56
N ALA A 64 -2.93 13.15 -0.31
CA ALA A 64 -3.52 11.99 0.30
C ALA A 64 -4.71 11.47 -0.56
N LEU A 65 -5.74 12.30 -0.79
CA LEU A 65 -6.92 11.90 -1.55
C LEU A 65 -6.54 11.33 -2.94
N LEU A 66 -5.57 11.98 -3.60
CA LEU A 66 -5.00 11.53 -4.86
C LEU A 66 -4.37 10.14 -4.74
N ALA A 67 -3.60 9.88 -3.68
CA ALA A 67 -2.96 8.58 -3.47
C ALA A 67 -3.99 7.44 -3.44
N LEU A 68 -5.11 7.61 -2.75
CA LEU A 68 -6.15 6.57 -2.66
C LEU A 68 -6.78 6.28 -4.02
N PHE A 69 -6.96 7.30 -4.83
CA PHE A 69 -7.58 7.18 -6.14
C PHE A 69 -6.59 6.61 -7.17
N LEU A 70 -5.41 7.20 -7.26
CA LEU A 70 -4.38 6.83 -8.22
C LEU A 70 -3.84 5.42 -7.97
N GLN A 71 -3.73 5.01 -6.71
CA GLN A 71 -3.36 3.64 -6.35
C GLN A 71 -4.36 2.63 -6.93
N LYS A 72 -5.67 2.84 -6.72
CA LYS A 72 -6.70 1.93 -7.24
C LYS A 72 -6.68 1.87 -8.77
N ILE A 73 -6.54 3.01 -9.43
CA ILE A 73 -6.45 3.06 -10.89
C ILE A 73 -5.20 2.32 -11.39
N ALA A 74 -4.03 2.60 -10.82
CA ALA A 74 -2.78 1.97 -11.23
C ALA A 74 -2.86 0.44 -11.11
N ILE A 75 -3.38 -0.06 -9.99
CA ILE A 75 -3.59 -1.50 -9.74
C ILE A 75 -4.58 -2.08 -10.76
N ALA A 76 -5.70 -1.40 -11.02
CA ALA A 76 -6.70 -1.85 -11.97
C ALA A 76 -6.16 -1.91 -13.40
N VAL A 77 -5.44 -0.88 -13.84
CA VAL A 77 -4.82 -0.80 -15.17
C VAL A 77 -3.74 -1.87 -15.32
N LEU A 78 -2.88 -2.05 -14.33
CA LEU A 78 -1.88 -3.13 -14.33
C LEU A 78 -2.54 -4.50 -14.39
N GLY A 79 -3.59 -4.72 -13.60
CA GLY A 79 -4.36 -5.97 -13.61
C GLY A 79 -5.06 -6.20 -14.94
N PHE A 80 -5.58 -5.15 -15.58
CA PHE A 80 -6.20 -5.23 -16.89
C PHE A 80 -5.21 -5.61 -17.98
N LEU A 81 -4.07 -4.92 -18.04
CA LEU A 81 -3.03 -5.18 -19.03
C LEU A 81 -2.42 -6.58 -18.82
N ALA A 82 -2.08 -6.93 -17.58
CA ALA A 82 -1.49 -8.23 -17.25
C ALA A 82 -2.49 -9.37 -17.49
N GLY A 83 -3.73 -9.22 -17.02
CA GLY A 83 -4.79 -10.22 -17.19
C GLY A 83 -5.17 -10.44 -18.64
N GLY A 84 -5.28 -9.35 -19.43
CA GLY A 84 -5.58 -9.44 -20.86
C GLY A 84 -4.46 -10.12 -21.63
N LYS A 85 -3.19 -9.77 -21.38
CA LYS A 85 -2.03 -10.42 -22.00
C LYS A 85 -1.92 -11.90 -21.61
N LEU A 86 -2.15 -12.22 -20.34
CA LEU A 86 -2.08 -13.59 -19.83
C LEU A 86 -3.21 -14.45 -20.41
N ALA A 87 -4.45 -13.96 -20.43
CA ALA A 87 -5.56 -14.66 -21.05
C ALA A 87 -5.37 -14.87 -22.55
N ALA A 88 -4.85 -13.86 -23.25
CA ALA A 88 -4.50 -13.98 -24.66
C ALA A 88 -3.38 -15.01 -24.89
N ALA A 89 -2.35 -15.04 -24.03
CA ALA A 89 -1.27 -16.03 -24.13
C ALA A 89 -1.76 -17.45 -23.88
N ILE A 90 -2.62 -17.65 -22.87
CA ILE A 90 -3.26 -18.96 -22.62
C ILE A 90 -4.10 -19.36 -23.83
N ALA A 91 -4.95 -18.47 -24.34
CA ALA A 91 -5.79 -18.79 -25.49
C ALA A 91 -4.96 -19.12 -26.76
N ALA A 92 -3.88 -18.40 -27.00
CA ALA A 92 -2.98 -18.67 -28.13
C ALA A 92 -2.27 -20.04 -27.99
N ALA A 93 -2.00 -20.50 -26.76
CA ALA A 93 -1.39 -21.80 -26.53
C ALA A 93 -2.35 -22.98 -26.76
N PHE A 94 -3.67 -22.79 -26.58
CA PHE A 94 -4.66 -23.86 -26.68
C PHE A 94 -5.56 -23.82 -27.93
N PHE A 95 -5.70 -22.66 -28.60
CA PHE A 95 -6.65 -22.50 -29.72
C PHE A 95 -5.97 -22.10 -31.03
N VAL A 96 -6.23 -22.87 -32.10
CA VAL A 96 -5.68 -22.64 -33.45
C VAL A 96 -6.29 -21.40 -34.14
N HIS A 97 -7.52 -21.01 -33.80
CA HIS A 97 -8.25 -19.86 -34.39
C HIS A 97 -8.34 -18.64 -33.45
N TYR A 98 -7.36 -18.44 -32.56
CA TYR A 98 -7.42 -17.40 -31.52
C TYR A 98 -7.47 -15.96 -32.09
N ALA A 99 -6.92 -15.73 -33.29
CA ALA A 99 -6.76 -14.39 -33.87
C ALA A 99 -8.10 -13.65 -34.05
N GLN A 100 -9.19 -14.37 -34.33
CA GLN A 100 -10.51 -13.78 -34.55
C GLN A 100 -11.19 -13.31 -33.26
N TYR A 101 -10.86 -13.93 -32.12
CA TYR A 101 -11.45 -13.61 -30.80
C TYR A 101 -10.48 -12.91 -29.85
N SER A 102 -9.26 -12.58 -30.31
CA SER A 102 -8.18 -12.03 -29.49
C SER A 102 -8.59 -10.79 -28.70
N THR A 103 -9.37 -9.88 -29.30
CA THR A 103 -9.84 -8.67 -28.62
C THR A 103 -10.80 -8.99 -27.48
N ILE A 104 -11.74 -9.91 -27.70
CA ILE A 104 -12.74 -10.29 -26.69
C ILE A 104 -12.05 -11.01 -25.53
N ILE A 105 -11.12 -11.93 -25.82
CA ILE A 105 -10.35 -12.66 -24.82
C ILE A 105 -9.47 -11.70 -24.01
N PHE A 106 -8.84 -10.72 -24.66
CA PHE A 106 -8.04 -9.71 -23.98
C PHE A 106 -8.88 -8.84 -23.04
N VAL A 107 -10.07 -8.38 -23.49
CA VAL A 107 -10.95 -7.55 -22.66
C VAL A 107 -11.49 -8.34 -21.47
N LEU A 108 -11.99 -9.57 -21.68
CA LEU A 108 -12.48 -10.42 -20.59
C LEU A 108 -11.36 -10.78 -19.62
N GLY A 109 -10.22 -11.21 -20.13
CA GLY A 109 -9.03 -11.50 -19.32
C GLY A 109 -8.53 -10.30 -18.56
N GLY A 110 -8.61 -9.11 -19.17
CA GLY A 110 -8.26 -7.85 -18.52
C GLY A 110 -9.24 -7.48 -17.41
N ILE A 111 -10.55 -7.57 -17.63
CA ILE A 111 -11.54 -7.29 -16.57
C ILE A 111 -11.33 -8.24 -15.39
N ILE A 112 -11.16 -9.54 -15.66
CA ILE A 112 -10.87 -10.54 -14.64
C ILE A 112 -9.57 -10.20 -13.91
N GLY A 113 -8.50 -9.89 -14.64
CA GLY A 113 -7.21 -9.53 -14.08
C GLY A 113 -7.25 -8.26 -13.23
N ALA A 114 -8.00 -7.24 -13.64
CA ALA A 114 -8.19 -6.01 -12.88
C ALA A 114 -8.89 -6.29 -11.54
N ILE A 115 -9.99 -7.06 -11.57
CA ILE A 115 -10.73 -7.44 -10.35
C ILE A 115 -9.86 -8.28 -9.43
N LEU A 116 -9.13 -9.25 -10.00
CA LEU A 116 -8.30 -10.18 -9.23
C LEU A 116 -7.12 -9.44 -8.60
N LEU A 117 -6.44 -8.56 -9.33
CA LEU A 117 -5.32 -7.77 -8.79
C LEU A 117 -5.82 -6.76 -7.75
N LEU A 118 -6.96 -6.09 -7.95
CA LEU A 118 -7.59 -5.23 -6.95
C LEU A 118 -7.93 -6.00 -5.65
N ALA A 119 -8.44 -7.23 -5.77
CA ALA A 119 -8.74 -8.07 -4.63
C ALA A 119 -7.46 -8.51 -3.90
N VAL A 120 -6.48 -9.03 -4.64
CA VAL A 120 -5.23 -9.56 -4.09
C VAL A 120 -4.36 -8.46 -3.49
N PHE A 121 -4.29 -7.28 -4.11
CA PHE A 121 -3.41 -6.20 -3.64
C PHE A 121 -3.72 -5.77 -2.21
N ASN A 122 -5.01 -5.74 -1.86
CA ASN A 122 -5.44 -5.44 -0.50
C ASN A 122 -4.93 -6.48 0.51
N TRP A 123 -4.97 -7.76 0.15
CA TRP A 123 -4.42 -8.83 0.98
C TRP A 123 -2.88 -8.80 1.02
N ALA A 124 -2.24 -8.52 -0.11
CA ALA A 124 -0.79 -8.39 -0.20
C ALA A 124 -0.27 -7.30 0.74
N LEU A 125 -0.91 -6.12 0.78
CA LEU A 125 -0.56 -5.07 1.74
C LEU A 125 -0.69 -5.54 3.19
N ILE A 126 -1.71 -6.34 3.52
CA ILE A 126 -1.89 -6.87 4.88
C ILE A 126 -0.73 -7.79 5.25
N VAL A 127 -0.43 -8.74 4.38
CA VAL A 127 0.60 -9.75 4.60
C VAL A 127 2.00 -9.09 4.70
N VAL A 128 2.35 -8.26 3.72
CA VAL A 128 3.64 -7.57 3.66
C VAL A 128 3.85 -6.67 4.87
N SER A 129 2.84 -5.88 5.26
CA SER A 129 2.98 -5.00 6.42
C SER A 129 3.07 -5.75 7.74
N SER A 130 2.34 -6.87 7.89
CA SER A 130 2.43 -7.72 9.07
C SER A 130 3.82 -8.35 9.20
N PHE A 131 4.42 -8.79 8.09
CA PHE A 131 5.78 -9.30 8.08
C PHE A 131 6.83 -8.22 8.40
N ILE A 132 6.74 -7.05 7.77
CA ILE A 132 7.67 -5.94 8.04
C ILE A 132 7.56 -5.50 9.50
N GLY A 133 6.34 -5.32 10.01
CA GLY A 133 6.11 -4.95 11.41
C GLY A 133 6.64 -6.00 12.39
N ALA A 134 6.39 -7.27 12.13
CA ALA A 134 6.92 -8.37 12.94
C ALA A 134 8.45 -8.44 12.91
N TYR A 135 9.07 -8.24 11.75
CA TYR A 135 10.53 -8.22 11.60
C TYR A 135 11.17 -7.05 12.38
N LEU A 136 10.58 -5.86 12.31
CA LEU A 136 11.09 -4.70 13.04
C LEU A 136 10.97 -4.86 14.56
N ILE A 137 9.87 -5.45 15.04
CA ILE A 137 9.73 -5.75 16.47
C ILE A 137 10.70 -6.85 16.89
N GLN A 138 10.83 -7.91 16.09
CA GLN A 138 11.75 -9.02 16.40
C GLN A 138 13.21 -8.56 16.42
N SER A 139 13.64 -7.73 15.47
CA SER A 139 15.01 -7.22 15.39
C SER A 139 15.38 -6.28 16.53
N ALA A 140 14.39 -5.70 17.22
CA ALA A 140 14.60 -4.89 18.41
C ALA A 140 14.83 -5.73 19.68
N ILE A 141 14.51 -7.03 19.69
CA ILE A 141 14.63 -7.88 20.87
C ILE A 141 15.79 -8.86 20.68
N VAL A 142 16.73 -8.86 21.62
CA VAL A 142 17.88 -9.79 21.61
C VAL A 142 17.41 -11.13 22.19
N LEU A 143 16.97 -12.05 21.32
CA LEU A 143 16.60 -13.43 21.68
C LEU A 143 17.50 -14.46 20.98
N PRO A 144 17.61 -15.69 21.52
CA PRO A 144 18.18 -16.83 20.81
C PRO A 144 17.45 -17.07 19.47
N PRO A 145 18.09 -17.71 18.46
CA PRO A 145 17.54 -17.87 17.11
C PRO A 145 16.13 -18.51 17.05
N ILE A 146 15.90 -19.53 17.88
CA ILE A 146 14.58 -20.18 18.02
C ILE A 146 13.52 -19.19 18.56
N GLY A 147 13.89 -18.42 19.58
CA GLY A 147 12.99 -17.47 20.23
C GLY A 147 12.62 -16.30 19.31
N SER A 148 13.60 -15.80 18.55
CA SER A 148 13.39 -14.78 17.51
C SER A 148 12.38 -15.24 16.45
N THR A 149 12.52 -16.48 15.97
CA THR A 149 11.63 -17.02 14.92
C THR A 149 10.21 -17.21 15.44
N LEU A 150 10.05 -17.72 16.68
CA LEU A 150 8.75 -17.85 17.34
C LEU A 150 8.05 -16.50 17.51
N VAL A 151 8.76 -15.48 18.00
CA VAL A 151 8.22 -14.13 18.18
C VAL A 151 7.82 -13.53 16.83
N PHE A 152 8.65 -13.67 15.79
CA PHE A 152 8.33 -13.20 14.44
C PHE A 152 7.05 -13.84 13.90
N VAL A 153 6.94 -15.17 13.95
CA VAL A 153 5.77 -15.90 13.44
C VAL A 153 4.52 -15.54 14.23
N ALA A 154 4.59 -15.48 15.56
CA ALA A 154 3.46 -15.09 16.40
C ALA A 154 2.98 -13.67 16.08
N LEU A 155 3.90 -12.70 16.00
CA LEU A 155 3.57 -11.31 15.67
C LEU A 155 3.02 -11.16 14.25
N ALA A 156 3.57 -11.88 13.27
CA ALA A 156 3.07 -11.86 11.89
C ALA A 156 1.65 -12.39 11.81
N ILE A 157 1.34 -13.51 12.47
CA ILE A 157 -0.01 -14.08 12.53
C ILE A 157 -0.98 -13.10 13.20
N ILE A 158 -0.58 -12.52 14.34
CA ILE A 158 -1.40 -11.52 15.04
C ILE A 158 -1.66 -10.31 14.14
N GLY A 159 -0.63 -9.78 13.47
CA GLY A 159 -0.75 -8.67 12.53
C GLY A 159 -1.75 -8.98 11.40
N ILE A 160 -1.63 -10.15 10.78
CA ILE A 160 -2.52 -10.57 9.70
C ILE A 160 -3.96 -10.67 10.21
N LEU A 161 -4.19 -11.32 11.36
CA LEU A 161 -5.53 -11.50 11.93
C LEU A 161 -6.17 -10.15 12.27
N VAL A 162 -5.44 -9.26 12.93
CA VAL A 162 -5.94 -7.94 13.32
C VAL A 162 -6.26 -7.08 12.10
N GLN A 163 -5.35 -7.01 11.13
CA GLN A 163 -5.56 -6.23 9.92
C GLN A 163 -6.66 -6.81 9.03
N ALA A 164 -6.76 -8.14 8.92
CA ALA A 164 -7.83 -8.81 8.16
C ALA A 164 -9.21 -8.62 8.81
N ALA A 165 -9.29 -8.69 10.14
CA ALA A 165 -10.53 -8.43 10.88
C ALA A 165 -10.99 -6.96 10.72
N SER A 166 -10.04 -6.02 10.76
CA SER A 166 -10.30 -4.60 10.50
C SER A 166 -10.81 -4.35 9.07
N PHE A 167 -10.21 -5.03 8.08
CA PHE A 167 -10.66 -4.94 6.68
C PHE A 167 -12.11 -5.40 6.52
N ARG A 168 -12.49 -6.55 7.11
CA ARG A 168 -13.87 -7.08 7.03
C ARG A 168 -14.91 -6.16 7.66
N ARG A 169 -14.59 -5.45 8.74
CA ARG A 169 -15.51 -4.51 9.40
C ARG A 169 -15.80 -3.24 8.61
N THR A 170 -14.94 -2.88 7.64
CA THR A 170 -15.14 -1.66 6.83
C THR A 170 -16.02 -1.94 5.59
N THR A 171 -16.24 -3.21 5.26
CA THR A 171 -16.99 -3.67 4.08
C THR A 171 -18.37 -4.23 4.38
N ILE A 172 -18.73 -4.38 5.67
CA ILE A 172 -20.05 -4.79 6.17
C ILE A 172 -20.74 -3.54 6.71
#